data_AF-A0A5P6FSQ2-F1
#
_entry.id   AF-A0A5P6FSQ2-F1
#
_cell.length_a   1.000
_cell.length_b   1.000
_cell.length_c   1.000
_cell.angle_alpha   90.00
_cell.angle_beta   90.00
_cell.angle_gamma   90.00
#
_symmetry.space_group_name_H-M   'P 1'
#
loop_
_entity.id
_entity.type
_entity.pdbx_description
1 polymer ?
#
loop_
_entity_poly.entity_id
_entity_poly.type
_entity_poly.pdbx_seq_one_letter_code
_entity_poly.pdbx_strand_id
1 'polypeptide(L)' 'MTKLVNQTHSEELLKRKQEIIEATIHNLLTENDGTFDLSTHEGINAAVDYMVDYLMINQIDENTVNLKEKLIRCLPGSKI' A
#
# COMPACT_ATOMS: atom_id res chain seq x y z
N MET A 1 25.02 12.30 -22.73
CA MET A 1 23.80 11.48 -22.94
C MET A 1 23.43 10.66 -21.69
N THR A 2 23.61 11.18 -20.47
CA THR A 2 23.46 10.42 -19.21
C THR A 2 22.27 10.82 -18.35
N LYS A 3 21.57 11.93 -18.67
CA LYS A 3 20.42 12.41 -17.88
C LYS A 3 19.12 11.63 -18.15
N LEU A 4 18.90 11.20 -19.39
CA LEU A 4 17.66 10.51 -19.79
C LEU A 4 17.54 9.10 -19.17
N VAL A 5 18.63 8.34 -19.14
CA VAL A 5 18.63 6.94 -18.65
C VAL A 5 18.38 6.86 -17.13
N ASN A 6 18.90 7.81 -16.36
CA ASN A 6 18.66 7.87 -14.91
C ASN A 6 17.22 8.30 -14.58
N GLN A 7 16.57 9.12 -15.41
CA GLN A 7 15.16 9.49 -15.21
C GLN A 7 14.23 8.31 -15.47
N THR A 8 14.42 7.56 -16.56
CA THR A 8 13.54 6.43 -16.91
C THR A 8 13.63 5.31 -15.88
N HIS A 9 14.83 5.05 -15.35
CA HIS A 9 15.01 4.03 -14.30
C HIS A 9 14.31 4.42 -12.99
N SER A 10 14.34 5.71 -12.64
CA SER A 10 13.63 6.22 -11.46
C SER A 10 12.10 6.14 -11.62
N GLU A 11 11.56 6.37 -12.81
CA GLU A 11 10.13 6.27 -13.10
C GLU A 11 9.64 4.83 -13.11
N GLU A 12 10.41 3.90 -13.69
CA GLU A 12 10.07 2.48 -13.70
C GLU A 12 10.09 1.88 -12.28
N LEU A 13 11.08 2.26 -11.46
CA LEU A 13 11.14 1.88 -10.05
C LEU A 13 9.97 2.43 -9.25
N LEU A 14 9.60 3.70 -9.46
CA LEU A 14 8.43 4.31 -8.81
C LEU A 14 7.15 3.57 -9.21
N LYS A 15 7.00 3.25 -10.49
CA LYS A 15 5.85 2.50 -10.99
C LYS A 15 5.75 1.11 -10.36
N ARG A 16 6.86 0.36 -10.29
CA ARG A 16 6.89 -0.95 -9.63
C ARG A 16 6.55 -0.88 -8.15
N LYS A 17 7.06 0.13 -7.43
CA LYS A 17 6.69 0.35 -6.02
C LYS A 17 5.18 0.56 -5.88
N GLN A 18 4.60 1.39 -6.74
CA GLN A 18 3.16 1.65 -6.73
C GLN A 18 2.34 0.40 -7.05
N GLU A 19 2.76 -0.42 -8.02
CA GLU A 19 2.14 -1.70 -8.35
C GLU A 19 2.17 -2.68 -7.17
N ILE A 20 3.28 -2.75 -6.44
CA ILE A 20 3.40 -3.63 -5.26
C ILE A 20 2.47 -3.15 -4.13
N ILE A 21 2.40 -1.84 -3.88
CA ILE A 21 1.48 -1.28 -2.87
C ILE A 21 0.03 -1.59 -3.23
N GLU A 22 -0.37 -1.38 -4.49
CA GLU A 22 -1.72 -1.67 -4.96
C GLU A 22 -2.07 -3.15 -4.87
N ALA A 23 -1.14 -4.03 -5.27
CA ALA A 23 -1.31 -5.47 -5.12
C ALA A 23 -1.43 -5.89 -3.64
N THR A 24 -0.64 -5.27 -2.75
CA THR A 24 -0.70 -5.56 -1.31
C THR A 24 -2.06 -5.18 -0.72
N ILE A 25 -2.58 -3.99 -1.05
CA ILE A 25 -3.91 -3.55 -0.62
C ILE A 25 -4.99 -4.48 -1.21
N HIS A 26 -4.91 -4.81 -2.50
CA HIS A 26 -5.90 -5.67 -3.15
C HIS A 26 -5.93 -7.08 -2.53
N ASN A 27 -4.76 -7.67 -2.27
CA ASN A 27 -4.64 -8.97 -1.62
C ASN A 27 -5.20 -8.91 -0.20
N LEU A 28 -4.86 -7.88 0.58
CA LEU A 28 -5.45 -7.68 1.89
C LEU A 28 -6.99 -7.62 1.81
N LEU A 29 -7.56 -6.85 0.89
CA LEU A 29 -9.02 -6.72 0.77
C LEU A 29 -9.70 -7.99 0.26
N THR A 30 -9.03 -8.79 -0.57
CA THR A 30 -9.59 -10.01 -1.17
C THR A 30 -9.44 -11.23 -0.27
N GLU A 31 -8.31 -11.33 0.42
CA GLU A 31 -7.92 -12.48 1.24
C GLU A 31 -8.20 -12.28 2.72
N ASN A 32 -8.61 -11.07 3.15
CA ASN A 32 -9.03 -10.84 4.53
C ASN A 32 -10.28 -11.66 4.85
N ASP A 33 -10.06 -12.77 5.55
CA ASP A 33 -11.05 -13.72 6.04
C ASP A 33 -11.75 -13.25 7.34
N GLY A 34 -11.53 -12.00 7.74
CA GLY A 34 -11.97 -11.43 9.01
C GLY A 34 -10.84 -11.25 10.02
N THR A 35 -9.60 -11.62 9.67
CA THR A 35 -8.39 -11.33 10.47
C THR A 35 -8.28 -9.85 10.86
N PHE A 36 -8.58 -8.94 9.92
CA PHE A 36 -8.64 -7.51 10.19
C PHE A 36 -10.08 -7.02 10.10
N ASP A 37 -10.59 -6.42 11.19
CA ASP A 37 -11.88 -5.73 11.16
C ASP A 37 -11.76 -4.35 10.51
N LEU A 38 -11.82 -4.34 9.18
CA LEU A 38 -11.70 -3.13 8.36
C LEU A 38 -12.89 -2.18 8.47
N SER A 39 -13.92 -2.51 9.28
CA SER A 39 -15.01 -1.59 9.60
C SER A 39 -14.65 -0.65 10.77
N THR A 40 -13.57 -0.93 11.50
CA THR A 40 -13.12 -0.16 12.66
C THR A 40 -11.80 0.55 12.37
N HIS A 41 -11.59 1.69 13.04
CA HIS A 41 -10.31 2.38 12.97
C HIS A 41 -9.14 1.52 13.46
N GLU A 42 -9.38 0.68 14.46
CA GLU A 42 -8.36 -0.20 15.05
C GLU A 42 -7.97 -1.31 14.09
N GLY A 43 -8.93 -1.97 13.44
CA GLY A 43 -8.62 -2.99 12.43
C GLY A 43 -8.01 -2.41 11.16
N ILE A 44 -8.39 -1.19 10.76
CA ILE A 44 -7.70 -0.46 9.69
C ILE A 44 -6.25 -0.16 10.07
N ASN A 45 -5.99 0.32 11.29
CA ASN A 45 -4.62 0.58 11.75
C ASN A 45 -3.80 -0.71 11.78
N ALA A 46 -4.34 -1.80 12.33
CA ALA A 46 -3.66 -3.09 12.37
C ALA A 46 -3.33 -3.64 10.97
N ALA A 47 -4.26 -3.51 10.02
CA ALA A 47 -4.02 -3.87 8.62
C ALA A 47 -2.94 -3.00 7.99
N VAL A 48 -2.93 -1.69 8.27
CA VAL A 48 -1.90 -0.78 7.76
C VAL A 48 -0.53 -1.11 8.34
N ASP A 49 -0.42 -1.35 9.64
CA ASP A 49 0.84 -1.70 10.29
C ASP A 49 1.39 -3.01 9.70
N TYR A 50 0.54 -4.02 9.52
CA TYR A 50 0.90 -5.27 8.85
C TYR A 50 1.42 -5.03 7.42
N MET A 51 0.75 -4.18 6.63
CA MET A 51 1.20 -3.87 5.28
C MET A 51 2.51 -3.08 5.27
N VAL A 52 2.73 -2.16 6.22
CA VAL A 52 4.00 -1.44 6.35
C VAL A 52 5.13 -2.42 6.63
N ASP A 53 4.95 -3.34 7.57
CA ASP A 53 5.95 -4.37 7.87
C ASP A 53 6.27 -5.22 6.64
N TYR A 54 5.24 -5.65 5.90
CA TYR A 54 5.40 -6.40 4.65
C TYR A 54 6.17 -5.60 3.58
N LEU A 55 5.83 -4.32 3.39
CA LEU A 55 6.50 -3.46 2.41
C LEU A 55 7.95 -3.17 2.82
N MET A 56 8.23 -2.97 4.11
CA MET A 56 9.59 -2.80 4.63
C MET A 56 10.46 -4.03 4.39
N ILE A 57 9.93 -5.24 4.59
CA ILE A 57 10.63 -6.50 4.24
C ILE A 57 11.00 -6.54 2.76
N ASN A 58 10.14 -5.98 1.90
CA ASN A 58 10.36 -5.86 0.46
C ASN A 58 11.20 -4.64 0.06
N GLN A 59 11.82 -3.93 1.01
CA GLN A 59 12.61 -2.70 0.80
C GLN A 59 11.82 -1.56 0.13
N ILE A 60 10.52 -1.51 0.38
CA ILE A 60 9.63 -0.43 -0.04
C ILE A 60 9.33 0.42 1.18
N ASP A 61 10.00 1.58 1.23
CA ASP A 61 9.71 2.63 2.20
C ASP A 61 8.44 3.36 1.75
N GLU A 62 7.34 3.13 2.47
CA GLU A 62 6.07 3.80 2.27
C GLU A 62 5.58 4.36 3.60
N ASN A 63 5.08 5.59 3.57
CA ASN A 63 4.59 6.24 4.77
C ASN A 63 3.26 5.63 5.23
N THR A 64 3.19 5.22 6.50
CA THR A 64 1.99 4.66 7.14
C THR A 64 0.73 5.51 6.92
N VAL A 65 0.85 6.84 6.94
CA VAL A 65 -0.27 7.76 6.70
C VAL A 65 -0.79 7.66 5.27
N ASN A 66 0.11 7.65 4.28
CA ASN A 66 -0.27 7.53 2.86
C ASN A 66 -0.89 6.15 2.58
N LEU A 67 -0.32 5.09 3.15
CA LEU A 67 -0.84 3.73 3.01
C LEU A 67 -2.22 3.59 3.64
N LYS A 68 -2.44 4.19 4.82
CA LYS A 68 -3.74 4.25 5.47
C LYS A 68 -4.78 4.98 4.62
N GLU A 69 -4.44 6.14 4.06
CA GLU A 69 -5.35 6.86 3.15
C GLU A 69 -5.69 6.05 1.91
N LYS A 70 -4.71 5.38 1.30
CA LYS A 70 -4.93 4.49 0.16
C LYS A 70 -5.86 3.33 0.51
N LEU A 71 -5.61 2.64 1.64
CA LEU A 71 -6.45 1.55 2.11
C LEU A 71 -7.89 2.02 2.34
N ILE A 72 -8.08 3.14 3.06
CA ILE A 72 -9.40 3.70 3.33
C ILE A 72 -10.14 3.97 2.02
N ARG A 73 -9.51 4.60 1.02
CA ARG A 73 -10.15 4.87 -0.29
C ARG A 73 -10.60 3.60 -1.02
N CYS A 74 -9.95 2.47 -0.78
CA CYS A 74 -10.30 1.19 -1.39
C CYS A 74 -11.40 0.43 -0.64
N LEU A 75 -11.76 0.84 0.60
CA LEU A 75 -12.81 0.17 1.37
C LEU A 75 -14.21 0.49 0.81
N PRO A 76 -15.06 -0.54 0.60
CA PRO A 76 -16.45 -0.35 0.17
C PRO A 76 -17.25 0.27 1.32
N GLY A 77 -17.35 1.60 1.33
CA GLY A 77 -17.97 2.36 2.42
C GLY A 77 -17.30 3.69 2.72
N SER A 78 -16.09 3.92 2.19
CA SER A 78 -15.39 5.21 2.27
C SER A 78 -15.98 6.23 1.29
N LYS A 79 -17.29 6.47 1.40
CA LYS A 79 -17.89 7.75 1.02
C LYS A 79 -17.99 8.55 2.31
N ILE A 80 -16.88 9.18 2.70
CA ILE A 80 -16.94 10.35 3.59
C ILE A 80 -17.14 11.57 2.70
#